data_AF-A0A074J8Z7-F1
#
_entry.id   AF-A0A074J8Z7-F1
#
_cell.length_a   1.000
_cell.length_b   1.000
_cell.length_c   1.000
_cell.angle_alpha   90.00
_cell.angle_beta   90.00
_cell.angle_gamma   90.00
#
_symmetry.space_group_name_H-M   'P 1'
#
loop_
_entity.id
_entity.type
_entity.pdbx_description
1 polymer ?
#
loop_
_entity_poly.entity_id
_entity_poly.type
_entity_poly.pdbx_seq_one_letter_code
_entity_poly.pdbx_strand_id
1 'polypeptide(L)' 'MAKMGLEAIYKRPRTSQPHSQHPVYPYLLRKMVIDRPNQVWCADITFVPIKNGFLYLVAIMDWATRKVRKRCAV' A
#
# COMPACT_ATOMS: atom_id res chain seq x y z
N MET A 1 -4.95 14.03 23.01
CA MET A 1 -4.32 14.86 24.05
C MET A 1 -2.82 14.58 24.04
N ALA A 2 -2.03 15.35 23.28
CA ALA A 2 -0.57 15.32 23.41
C ALA A 2 -0.19 16.39 24.45
N LYS A 3 0.16 15.96 25.67
CA LYS A 3 0.68 16.86 26.71
C LYS A 3 2.17 17.04 26.47
N MET A 4 2.56 18.28 26.15
CA MET A 4 3.93 18.77 25.91
C MET A 4 4.53 18.29 24.59
N GLY A 5 4.49 19.15 23.56
CA GLY A 5 5.00 18.93 22.19
C GLY A 5 6.51 18.66 22.08
N LEU A 6 6.97 17.64 22.80
CA LEU A 6 8.30 17.07 22.78
C LEU A 6 8.25 15.90 21.79
N GLU A 7 8.77 16.12 20.60
CA GLU A 7 9.02 15.06 19.62
C GLU A 7 10.49 14.68 19.62
N ALA A 8 10.80 13.39 19.52
CA ALA A 8 12.18 12.93 19.39
C ALA A 8 12.77 13.42 18.05
N ILE A 9 13.85 14.21 18.10
CA ILE A 9 14.63 14.57 16.92
C ILE A 9 15.55 13.40 16.59
N TYR A 10 15.05 12.44 15.81
CA TYR A 10 15.87 11.38 15.23
C TYR A 10 16.14 11.67 13.75
N LYS A 11 17.30 11.20 13.25
CA LYS A 11 17.61 11.28 11.82
C LYS A 11 16.63 10.37 11.08
N ARG A 12 15.63 10.94 10.43
CA ARG A 12 14.71 10.16 9.59
C ARG A 12 15.53 9.42 8.52
N PRO A 13 15.34 8.11 8.35
CA PRO A 13 16.00 7.39 7.26
C PRO A 13 15.62 8.05 5.94
N ARG A 14 16.63 8.35 5.11
CA ARG A 14 16.44 9.03 3.83
C ARG A 14 15.98 8.01 2.78
N THR A 15 14.72 7.61 2.86
CA THR A 15 14.09 6.61 1.97
C THR A 15 14.04 7.04 0.50
N SER A 16 14.28 8.32 0.21
CA SER A 16 14.35 8.85 -1.16
C SER A 16 15.70 8.64 -1.86
N GLN A 17 16.75 8.24 -1.13
CA GLN A 17 18.05 7.92 -1.73
C GLN A 17 18.25 6.41 -1.79
N PRO A 18 18.23 5.79 -2.99
CA PRO A 18 18.56 4.39 -3.12
C PRO A 18 20.05 4.19 -2.78
N HIS A 19 20.35 3.15 -1.99
CA HIS A 19 21.73 2.76 -1.73
C HIS A 19 22.33 2.15 -3.00
N SER A 20 23.59 2.47 -3.31
CA SER A 20 24.22 2.20 -4.61
C SER A 20 24.24 0.73 -5.02
N GLN A 21 24.19 -0.18 -4.05
CA GLN A 21 24.14 -1.63 -4.28
C GLN A 21 22.72 -2.19 -4.49
N HIS A 22 21.66 -1.37 -4.39
CA HIS A 22 20.29 -1.86 -4.61
C HIS A 22 20.00 -1.99 -6.10
N PRO A 23 19.61 -3.20 -6.58
CA PRO A 23 19.20 -3.36 -7.96
C PRO A 23 17.90 -2.60 -8.23
N VAL A 24 17.87 -1.88 -9.35
CA VAL A 24 16.66 -1.21 -9.83
C VAL A 24 15.85 -2.21 -10.65
N TYR A 25 14.68 -2.58 -10.15
CA TYR A 25 13.76 -3.45 -10.87
C TYR A 25 12.87 -2.61 -11.81
N PRO A 26 12.71 -3.01 -13.08
CA PRO A 26 11.81 -2.32 -13.99
C PRO A 26 10.36 -2.50 -13.55
N TYR A 27 9.59 -1.41 -13.59
CA TYR A 27 8.15 -1.47 -13.35
C TYR A 27 7.46 -2.11 -14.56
N LEU A 28 7.13 -3.40 -14.45
CA LEU A 28 6.62 -4.22 -15.54
C LEU A 28 5.27 -3.75 -16.11
N LEU A 29 4.49 -2.99 -15.33
CA LEU A 29 3.18 -2.49 -15.73
C LEU A 29 3.25 -1.20 -16.57
N ARG A 30 4.41 -0.53 -16.69
CA ARG A 30 4.54 0.84 -17.25
C ARG A 30 4.15 0.98 -18.73
N LYS A 31 4.04 -0.11 -19.48
CA LYS A 31 3.68 -0.13 -20.91
C LYS A 31 2.66 -1.22 -21.26
N MET A 32 1.99 -1.78 -20.25
CA MET A 32 1.04 -2.86 -20.44
C MET A 32 -0.36 -2.28 -20.66
N VAL A 33 -0.98 -2.60 -21.79
CA VAL A 33 -2.42 -2.34 -21.99
C VAL A 33 -3.20 -3.39 -21.19
N ILE A 34 -4.09 -2.93 -20.33
CA ILE A 34 -4.94 -3.78 -19.48
C ILE A 34 -6.36 -3.68 -20.03
N ASP A 35 -6.69 -4.54 -20.99
CA ASP A 35 -7.97 -4.53 -21.73
C ASP A 35 -8.92 -5.67 -21.33
N ARG A 36 -8.43 -6.70 -20.66
CA ARG A 36 -9.22 -7.87 -20.26
C ARG A 36 -9.32 -8.05 -18.74
N PRO A 37 -10.48 -8.52 -18.24
CA PRO A 37 -10.64 -8.87 -16.83
C PRO A 37 -9.66 -9.96 -16.40
N ASN A 38 -9.21 -9.92 -15.14
CA ASN A 38 -8.28 -10.88 -14.53
C ASN A 38 -6.84 -10.84 -15.06
N GLN A 39 -6.42 -9.77 -15.74
CA GLN A 39 -5.04 -9.58 -16.18
C GLN A 39 -4.14 -8.98 -15.10
N VAL A 40 -4.67 -8.00 -14.35
CA VAL A 40 -3.94 -7.29 -13.30
C VAL A 40 -4.88 -7.09 -12.11
N TRP A 41 -4.40 -7.43 -10.92
CA TRP A 41 -5.09 -7.17 -9.67
C TRP A 41 -4.34 -6.12 -8.86
N CYS A 42 -5.09 -5.24 -8.22
CA CYS A 42 -4.57 -4.34 -7.19
C CYS A 42 -5.02 -4.89 -5.83
N ALA A 43 -4.09 -4.98 -4.89
CA ALA A 43 -4.36 -5.36 -3.51
C ALA A 43 -3.97 -4.19 -2.61
N ASP A 44 -4.88 -3.77 -1.75
CA ASP A 44 -4.63 -2.73 -0.76
C ASP A 44 -4.97 -3.24 0.64
N ILE A 45 -4.18 -2.80 1.62
CA ILE A 45 -4.36 -3.13 3.04
C ILE A 45 -4.58 -1.82 3.79
N THR A 46 -5.78 -1.65 4.32
CA THR A 46 -6.16 -0.45 5.08
C THR A 46 -6.35 -0.79 6.56
N PHE A 47 -5.81 0.06 7.43
CA PHE A 47 -6.04 0.00 8.86
C PHE A 47 -7.34 0.73 9.21
N VAL A 48 -8.33 0.02 9.73
CA VAL A 48 -9.61 0.61 10.14
C VAL A 48 -9.67 0.64 11.67
N PRO A 49 -9.68 1.83 12.30
CA PRO A 49 -9.80 1.93 13.76
C PRO A 49 -11.21 1.57 14.21
N ILE A 50 -11.33 0.74 15.24
CA ILE A 50 -12.59 0.38 15.90
C ILE A 50 -12.51 0.75 17.39
N LYS A 51 -13.67 0.82 18.07
CA LYS A 51 -13.75 1.30 19.48
C LYS A 51 -12.76 0.61 20.43
N ASN A 52 -12.46 -0.67 20.20
CA ASN A 52 -11.62 -1.49 21.08
C ASN A 52 -10.44 -2.16 20.34
N GLY A 53 -9.92 -1.57 19.26
CA GLY A 53 -8.78 -2.14 18.54
C GLY A 53 -8.64 -1.64 17.09
N PHE A 54 -7.99 -2.44 16.27
CA PHE A 54 -7.79 -2.18 14.85
C PHE A 54 -8.19 -3.41 14.03
N LEU A 55 -8.78 -3.17 12.87
CA LEU A 55 -9.09 -4.19 11.89
C LEU A 55 -8.20 -3.99 10.67
N TYR A 56 -7.70 -5.10 10.12
CA TYR A 56 -6.99 -5.12 8.85
C TYR A 56 -8.00 -5.41 7.74
N LEU A 57 -8.32 -4.39 6.95
CA LEU A 57 -9.13 -4.57 5.76
C LEU A 57 -8.23 -4.82 4.56
N VAL A 58 -8.34 -6.02 3.98
CA VAL A 58 -7.66 -6.37 2.72
C VAL A 58 -8.69 -6.32 1.60
N ALA A 59 -8.43 -5.48 0.59
CA ALA A 59 -9.25 -5.36 -0.61
C ALA A 59 -8.46 -5.80 -1.84
N ILE A 60 -9.01 -6.74 -2.62
CA ILE A 60 -8.46 -7.15 -3.92
C ILE A 60 -9.42 -6.67 -5.00
N MET A 61 -8.93 -5.81 -5.90
CA MET A 61 -9.69 -5.27 -7.02
C MET A 61 -9.10 -5.68 -8.37
N ASP A 62 -9.97 -5.92 -9.34
CA ASP A 62 -9.57 -6.11 -10.73
C ASP A 62 -9.36 -4.76 -11.42
N TRP A 63 -8.23 -4.60 -12.11
CA TRP A 63 -7.86 -3.33 -12.70
C TRP A 63 -8.72 -2.97 -13.92
N ALA A 64 -9.04 -3.95 -14.76
CA ALA A 64 -9.82 -3.75 -15.99
C ALA A 64 -11.29 -3.39 -15.70
N THR A 65 -11.93 -4.11 -14.77
CA THR A 65 -13.35 -3.91 -14.46
C THR A 65 -13.61 -2.94 -13.32
N ARG A 66 -12.57 -2.52 -12.59
CA ARG A 66 -12.66 -1.71 -11.35
C ARG A 66 -13.53 -2.35 -10.26
N LYS A 67 -13.84 -3.65 -10.37
CA LYS A 67 -14.65 -4.38 -9.39
C LYS A 67 -13.77 -4.94 -8.28
N VAL A 68 -14.22 -4.77 -7.04
CA VAL A 68 -13.63 -5.42 -5.87
C VAL A 68 -14.06 -6.88 -5.85
N ARG A 69 -13.11 -7.80 -6.01
CA ARG A 69 -13.38 -9.25 -6.07
C ARG A 69 -13.44 -9.87 -4.69
N LYS A 70 -12.55 -9.47 -3.77
CA LYS A 70 -12.49 -10.02 -2.41
C LYS A 70 -12.29 -8.90 -1.40
N ARG A 71 -12.98 -9.04 -0.27
CA ARG A 71 -12.77 -8.27 0.95
C ARG A 71 -12.60 -9.27 2.08
N CYS A 72 -11.49 -9.19 2.79
CA CYS A 72 -11.26 -9.95 4.00
C CYS A 72 -10.95 -8.97 5.12
N ALA A 73 -11.60 -9.16 6.26
CA ALA A 73 -11.40 -8.41 7.48
C ALA A 73 -10.76 -9.35 8.48
N VAL A 74 -9.57 -9.01 8.96
CA VAL A 74 -8.83 -9.75 10.00
C VAL A 74 -8.69 -8.88 11.23
#